data_AF-A0A1C5EN71-F1
#
_entry.id   AF-A0A1C5EN71-F1
#
_cell.length_a   1.000
_cell.length_b   1.000
_cell.length_c   1.000
_cell.angle_alpha   90.00
_cell.angle_beta   90.00
_cell.angle_gamma   90.00
#
_symmetry.space_group_name_H-M   'P 1'
#
loop_
_entity.id
_entity.type
_entity.pdbx_description
1 polymer ?
#
loop_
_entity_poly.entity_id
_entity_poly.type
_entity_poly.pdbx_seq_one_letter_code
_entity_poly.pdbx_strand_id
1 'polypeptide(L)'
;MALPAWRMGRWPSRLDAGVVAALTELSRRDRLAEGFTSRLGERPACDLLEEPGSVDEATSLLAARLFHGGPAGPRADWAPVDWQSYPEEVVDRTWRADAARLHRVLDSLGPRPARHTGAPTLARILDHLTEPTDPATEPMDPATGPAGPAGPTATASGAALVPVRPDAGTHADTGLTAADDPDEDDDPGTERSALLAAGLSAEVAREENAVPRGATAAGQSPPRTLWDGGALPLVPLQPPRTARELLTAHVTAMVCCAAVDTAGAVPALDWLDGPSLLLHGERAADLTPRVLSLIEEGDPGPLRDWLATAGIRPEKPIRLV
;
A
#
# COMPACT_ATOMS: atom_id res chain seq x y z
N MET A 1 4.48 -10.55 2.24
CA MET A 1 4.92 -11.41 1.12
C MET A 1 3.87 -12.39 0.64
N ALA A 2 3.43 -13.38 1.42
CA ALA A 2 2.56 -14.43 0.86
C ALA A 2 1.15 -13.97 0.42
N LEU A 3 0.55 -12.99 1.09
CA LEU A 3 -0.84 -12.55 0.81
C LEU A 3 -1.08 -12.06 -0.63
N PRO A 4 -0.25 -11.16 -1.21
CA PRO A 4 -0.36 -10.80 -2.63
C PRO A 4 -0.35 -12.00 -3.57
N ALA A 5 0.49 -13.00 -3.32
CA ALA A 5 0.52 -14.22 -4.12
C ALA A 5 -0.80 -15.00 -4.00
N TRP A 6 -1.29 -15.21 -2.78
CA TRP A 6 -2.54 -15.94 -2.54
C TRP A 6 -3.75 -15.28 -3.22
N ARG A 7 -3.83 -13.94 -3.21
CA ARG A 7 -4.87 -13.18 -3.92
C ARG A 7 -4.87 -13.43 -5.44
N MET A 8 -3.77 -13.91 -6.00
CA MET A 8 -3.64 -14.26 -7.42
C MET A 8 -3.70 -15.77 -7.70
N GLY A 9 -4.09 -16.59 -6.71
CA GLY A 9 -4.01 -18.04 -6.83
C GLY A 9 -2.57 -18.56 -6.92
N ARG A 10 -1.58 -17.81 -6.43
CA ARG A 10 -0.19 -18.25 -6.35
C ARG A 10 0.17 -18.59 -4.92
N TRP A 11 1.06 -19.55 -4.70
CA TRP A 11 1.63 -19.78 -3.37
C TRP A 11 3.15 -19.81 -3.44
N PRO A 12 3.86 -19.09 -2.55
CA PRO A 12 5.31 -19.21 -2.45
C PRO A 12 5.67 -20.64 -2.08
N SER A 13 6.49 -21.30 -2.91
CA SER A 13 6.90 -22.70 -2.75
C SER A 13 8.19 -22.88 -1.93
N ARG A 14 8.90 -21.78 -1.65
CA ARG A 14 10.12 -21.74 -0.84
C ARG A 14 10.00 -20.63 0.19
N LEU A 15 9.42 -20.96 1.35
CA LEU A 15 9.26 -20.06 2.50
C LEU A 15 10.42 -20.18 3.51
N ASP A 16 11.33 -21.13 3.29
CA ASP A 16 12.41 -21.54 4.18
C ASP A 16 11.92 -21.95 5.58
N ALA A 17 10.67 -22.42 5.70
CA ALA A 17 10.07 -22.82 6.97
C ALA A 17 10.83 -23.99 7.61
N GLY A 18 11.30 -24.94 6.79
CA GLY A 18 12.18 -26.01 7.24
C GLY A 18 13.51 -25.52 7.83
N VAL A 19 14.10 -24.48 7.22
CA VAL A 19 15.34 -23.86 7.70
C VAL A 19 15.10 -23.11 8.99
N VAL A 20 14.01 -22.33 9.08
CA VAL A 20 13.62 -21.59 10.29
C VAL A 20 13.34 -22.55 11.46
N ALA A 21 12.64 -23.66 11.20
CA ALA A 21 12.40 -24.69 12.20
C ALA A 21 13.73 -25.29 12.70
N ALA A 22 14.66 -25.57 11.78
CA ALA A 22 15.96 -26.11 12.12
C ALA A 22 16.83 -25.12 12.93
N LEU A 23 16.85 -23.84 12.55
CA LEU A 23 17.55 -22.78 13.28
C LEU A 23 16.93 -22.51 14.65
N THR A 24 15.61 -22.58 14.76
CA THR A 24 14.88 -22.42 16.03
C THR A 24 15.22 -23.55 16.99
N GLU A 25 15.22 -24.80 16.50
CA GLU A 25 15.60 -25.97 17.29
C GLU A 25 17.08 -25.90 17.69
N LEU A 26 17.97 -25.49 16.79
CA LEU A 26 19.39 -25.27 17.11
C LEU A 26 19.57 -24.19 18.19
N SER A 27 18.86 -23.06 18.09
CA SER A 27 18.89 -21.99 19.11
C SER A 27 18.37 -22.48 20.46
N ARG A 28 17.31 -23.29 20.48
CA ARG A 28 16.78 -23.90 21.70
C ARG A 28 17.80 -24.82 22.35
N ARG A 29 18.47 -25.68 21.56
CA ARG A 29 19.53 -26.58 22.05
C ARG A 29 20.73 -25.81 22.57
N ASP A 30 21.12 -24.73 21.90
CA ASP A 30 22.24 -23.89 22.34
C ASP A 30 21.98 -23.26 23.72
N ARG A 31 20.73 -22.84 24.00
CA ARG A 31 20.33 -22.32 25.32
C ARG A 31 20.28 -23.38 26.42
N LEU A 32 20.16 -24.67 26.07
CA LEU A 32 19.95 -25.76 27.03
C LEU A 32 21.18 -26.67 27.22
N ALA A 33 22.23 -26.52 26.42
CA ALA A 33 23.37 -27.44 26.41
C ALA A 33 24.57 -26.97 27.26
N GLU A 34 25.07 -27.84 28.15
CA GLU A 34 26.18 -27.55 29.07
C GLU A 34 27.58 -27.43 28.40
N GLY A 35 27.77 -27.83 27.13
CA GLY A 35 29.06 -27.68 26.43
C GLY A 35 29.00 -27.85 24.90
N PHE A 36 29.93 -27.20 24.16
CA PHE A 36 29.91 -27.02 22.68
C PHE A 36 30.16 -28.32 21.87
N THR A 37 30.95 -29.26 22.39
CA THR A 37 31.37 -30.48 21.67
C THR A 37 30.29 -31.56 21.62
N SER A 38 29.39 -31.60 22.61
CA SER A 38 28.18 -32.44 22.58
C SER A 38 27.17 -31.98 21.51
N ARG A 39 27.29 -30.72 21.03
CA ARG A 39 26.35 -30.04 20.11
C ARG A 39 26.56 -30.39 18.63
N LEU A 40 27.78 -30.69 18.22
CA LEU A 40 28.15 -30.98 16.81
C LEU A 40 28.00 -32.46 16.43
N GLY A 41 27.77 -33.34 17.40
CA GLY A 41 27.62 -34.78 17.17
C GLY A 41 26.19 -35.23 16.87
N GLU A 42 25.19 -34.39 17.13
CA GLU A 42 23.79 -34.68 16.84
C GLU A 42 23.43 -34.24 15.42
N ARG A 43 22.58 -35.01 14.72
CA ARG A 43 22.09 -34.62 13.39
C ARG A 43 21.36 -33.27 13.48
N PRO A 44 21.73 -32.26 12.67
CA PRO A 44 21.00 -31.00 12.62
C PRO A 44 19.56 -31.24 12.15
N ALA A 45 18.62 -30.41 12.61
CA ALA A 45 17.20 -30.57 12.29
C ALA A 45 16.88 -30.45 10.79
N CYS A 46 17.72 -29.78 9.99
CA CYS A 46 17.60 -29.78 8.53
C CYS A 46 17.88 -31.15 7.91
N ASP A 47 18.69 -32.00 8.55
CA ASP A 47 18.90 -33.38 8.10
C ASP A 47 17.68 -34.28 8.37
N LEU A 48 16.70 -33.81 9.15
CA LEU A 48 15.44 -34.54 9.41
C LEU A 48 14.38 -34.28 8.33
N LEU A 49 14.62 -33.32 7.43
CA LEU A 49 13.72 -33.00 6.33
C LEU A 49 14.28 -33.65 5.06
N GLU A 50 13.78 -34.84 4.71
CA GLU A 50 14.17 -35.52 3.45
C GLU A 50 13.82 -34.66 2.22
N GLU A 51 12.72 -33.90 2.30
CA GLU A 51 12.24 -33.02 1.24
C GLU A 51 11.80 -31.65 1.81
N PRO A 52 12.73 -30.72 2.08
CA PRO A 52 12.41 -29.43 2.68
C PRO A 52 11.47 -28.58 1.81
N GLY A 53 11.53 -28.70 0.48
CA GLY A 53 10.62 -28.00 -0.44
C GLY A 53 9.15 -28.45 -0.29
N SER A 54 8.92 -29.76 -0.11
CA SER A 54 7.58 -30.33 0.09
C SER A 54 6.93 -29.83 1.38
N VAL A 55 7.73 -29.64 2.44
CA VAL A 55 7.27 -29.10 3.73
C VAL A 55 6.94 -27.61 3.64
N ASP A 56 7.76 -26.85 2.93
CA ASP A 56 7.51 -25.42 2.66
C ASP A 56 6.22 -25.22 1.86
N GLU A 57 6.01 -26.02 0.82
CA GLU A 57 4.78 -26.01 0.04
C GLU A 57 3.55 -26.29 0.91
N ALA A 58 3.59 -27.39 1.69
CA ALA A 58 2.50 -27.75 2.59
C ALA A 58 2.21 -26.65 3.63
N THR A 59 3.26 -26.01 4.15
CA THR A 59 3.17 -24.89 5.11
C THR A 59 2.52 -23.67 4.47
N SER A 60 2.94 -23.31 3.25
CA SER A 60 2.40 -22.18 2.48
C SER A 60 0.91 -22.35 2.19
N LEU A 61 0.49 -23.55 1.74
CA LEU A 61 -0.91 -23.88 1.48
C LEU A 61 -1.75 -23.92 2.76
N LEU A 62 -1.20 -24.44 3.86
CA LEU A 62 -1.87 -24.42 5.17
C LEU A 62 -2.07 -22.97 5.63
N ALA A 63 -1.06 -22.11 5.55
CA ALA A 63 -1.17 -20.70 5.89
C ALA A 63 -2.21 -19.99 5.01
N ALA A 64 -2.23 -20.27 3.70
CA ALA A 64 -3.24 -19.74 2.79
C ALA A 64 -4.66 -20.16 3.22
N ARG A 65 -4.86 -21.41 3.65
CA ARG A 65 -6.15 -21.87 4.17
C ARG A 65 -6.53 -21.13 5.45
N LEU A 66 -5.61 -21.07 6.41
CA LEU A 66 -5.85 -20.50 7.74
C LEU A 66 -6.14 -19.01 7.69
N PHE A 67 -5.49 -18.27 6.79
CA PHE A 67 -5.54 -16.80 6.81
C PHE A 67 -6.19 -16.17 5.58
N HIS A 68 -6.29 -16.89 4.46
CA HIS A 68 -6.85 -16.38 3.21
C HIS A 68 -8.09 -17.16 2.74
N GLY A 69 -8.45 -18.28 3.40
CA GLY A 69 -9.51 -19.16 2.92
C GLY A 69 -9.13 -19.92 1.64
N GLY A 70 -7.82 -20.05 1.38
CA GLY A 70 -7.27 -20.77 0.23
C GLY A 70 -7.69 -22.25 0.18
N PRO A 71 -7.51 -22.93 -0.97
CA PRO A 71 -8.02 -24.26 -1.20
C PRO A 71 -7.41 -25.32 -0.27
N ALA A 72 -8.13 -26.43 -0.09
CA ALA A 72 -7.70 -27.52 0.78
C ALA A 72 -6.54 -28.38 0.21
N GLY A 73 -6.04 -28.04 -0.97
CA GLY A 73 -4.92 -28.66 -1.68
C GLY A 73 -4.68 -27.93 -3.01
N PRO A 74 -3.67 -28.33 -3.81
CA PRO A 74 -3.43 -27.78 -5.13
C PRO A 74 -4.68 -27.98 -6.00
N ARG A 75 -5.38 -26.89 -6.33
CA ARG A 75 -6.44 -26.90 -7.34
C ARG A 75 -5.85 -26.42 -8.67
N ALA A 76 -6.50 -26.74 -9.79
CA ALA A 76 -6.02 -26.39 -11.13
C ALA A 76 -5.86 -24.86 -11.35
N ASP A 77 -6.53 -24.04 -10.56
CA ASP A 77 -6.47 -22.58 -10.56
C ASP A 77 -5.38 -21.99 -9.65
N TRP A 78 -4.79 -22.79 -8.76
CA TRP A 78 -3.67 -22.36 -7.95
C TRP A 78 -2.37 -22.95 -8.49
N ALA A 79 -1.28 -22.18 -8.51
CA ALA A 79 0.03 -22.70 -8.90
C ALA A 79 1.19 -22.20 -8.01
N PRO A 80 2.26 -23.00 -7.87
CA PRO A 80 3.43 -22.60 -7.10
C PRO A 80 4.13 -21.43 -7.79
N VAL A 81 4.67 -20.52 -7.00
CA VAL A 81 5.61 -19.50 -7.46
C VAL A 81 6.92 -19.65 -6.67
N ASP A 82 8.05 -19.64 -7.38
CA ASP A 82 9.36 -19.61 -6.76
C ASP A 82 9.83 -18.17 -6.53
N TRP A 83 10.87 -17.99 -5.73
CA TRP A 83 11.36 -16.67 -5.38
C TRP A 83 11.93 -15.88 -6.57
N GLN A 84 12.43 -16.57 -7.60
CA GLN A 84 13.00 -15.95 -8.80
C GLN A 84 11.90 -15.39 -9.72
N SER A 85 10.76 -16.08 -9.78
CA SER A 85 9.60 -15.72 -10.59
C SER A 85 8.64 -14.77 -9.85
N TYR A 86 8.76 -14.69 -8.52
CA TYR A 86 7.89 -13.86 -7.67
C TYR A 86 7.77 -12.40 -8.13
N PRO A 87 8.86 -11.70 -8.50
CA PRO A 87 8.75 -10.30 -8.91
C PRO A 87 7.88 -10.11 -10.17
N GLU A 88 8.05 -10.95 -11.18
CA GLU A 88 7.27 -10.87 -12.42
C GLU A 88 5.83 -11.38 -12.22
N GLU A 89 5.68 -12.48 -11.47
CA GLU A 89 4.39 -13.15 -11.35
C GLU A 89 3.45 -12.53 -10.34
N VAL A 90 3.98 -11.86 -9.32
CA VAL A 90 3.20 -11.30 -8.22
C VAL A 90 3.42 -9.80 -8.11
N VAL A 91 4.66 -9.31 -8.04
CA VAL A 91 4.92 -7.87 -7.83
C VAL A 91 4.41 -7.03 -9.00
N ASP A 92 4.82 -7.33 -10.23
CA ASP A 92 4.36 -6.61 -11.43
C ASP A 92 2.84 -6.68 -11.59
N ARG A 93 2.26 -7.88 -11.41
CA ARG A 93 0.80 -8.06 -11.50
C ARG A 93 0.05 -7.28 -10.42
N THR A 94 0.58 -7.18 -9.20
CA THR A 94 -0.03 -6.39 -8.13
C THR A 94 0.02 -4.92 -8.49
N TRP A 95 1.17 -4.43 -8.95
CA TRP A 95 1.29 -3.03 -9.36
C TRP A 95 0.33 -2.68 -10.50
N ARG A 96 0.20 -3.55 -11.51
CA ARG A 96 -0.73 -3.30 -12.63
C ARG A 96 -2.20 -3.38 -12.20
N ALA A 97 -2.55 -4.27 -11.28
CA ALA A 97 -3.90 -4.34 -10.71
C ALA A 97 -4.25 -3.08 -9.90
N ASP A 98 -3.31 -2.60 -9.08
CA ASP A 98 -3.45 -1.38 -8.28
C ASP A 98 -3.51 -0.15 -9.20
N ALA A 99 -2.66 -0.06 -10.23
CA ALA A 99 -2.72 1.00 -11.24
C ALA A 99 -4.06 1.01 -12.00
N ALA A 100 -4.59 -0.17 -12.34
CA ALA A 100 -5.89 -0.30 -12.99
C ALA A 100 -7.02 0.18 -12.07
N ARG A 101 -6.96 -0.15 -10.77
CA ARG A 101 -7.91 0.35 -9.77
C ARG A 101 -7.87 1.86 -9.66
N LEU A 102 -6.68 2.44 -9.55
CA LEU A 102 -6.48 3.89 -9.47
C LEU A 102 -7.15 4.59 -10.65
N HIS A 103 -6.94 4.08 -11.86
CA HIS A 103 -7.58 4.64 -13.06
C HIS A 103 -9.10 4.46 -13.07
N ARG A 104 -9.63 3.31 -12.63
CA ARG A 104 -11.09 3.10 -12.51
C ARG A 104 -11.73 4.09 -11.53
N VAL A 105 -11.10 4.32 -10.38
CA VAL A 105 -11.59 5.31 -9.40
C VAL A 105 -11.50 6.72 -9.97
N LEU A 106 -10.37 7.10 -10.58
CA LEU A 106 -10.24 8.39 -11.24
C LEU A 106 -11.31 8.60 -12.34
N ASP A 107 -11.57 7.60 -13.17
CA ASP A 107 -12.61 7.64 -14.21
C ASP A 107 -14.03 7.81 -13.62
N SER A 108 -14.26 7.33 -12.39
CA SER A 108 -15.54 7.50 -11.70
C SER A 108 -15.74 8.90 -11.10
N LEU A 109 -14.64 9.59 -10.78
CA LEU A 109 -14.63 10.96 -10.25
C LEU A 109 -14.67 12.03 -11.35
N GLY A 110 -14.19 11.70 -12.55
CA GLY A 110 -14.22 12.60 -13.70
C GLY A 110 -15.63 12.83 -14.26
N PRO A 111 -15.85 13.90 -15.06
CA PRO A 111 -17.13 14.15 -15.72
C PRO A 111 -17.55 12.94 -16.60
N ARG A 112 -18.80 12.50 -16.39
CA ARG A 112 -19.49 11.32 -16.95
C ARG A 112 -19.24 11.11 -18.48
N PRO A 113 -19.17 9.87 -18.99
CA PRO A 113 -18.10 9.44 -19.87
C PRO A 113 -18.27 9.96 -21.29
N ALA A 114 -17.30 10.74 -21.76
CA ALA A 114 -16.95 10.67 -23.16
C ALA A 114 -16.49 9.23 -23.42
N ARG A 115 -17.13 8.58 -24.40
CA ARG A 115 -16.70 7.25 -24.87
C ARG A 115 -15.19 7.33 -25.14
N HIS A 116 -14.43 6.55 -24.37
CA HIS A 116 -12.97 6.45 -24.37
C HIS A 116 -12.30 7.56 -23.54
N THR A 117 -12.33 7.40 -22.21
CA THR A 117 -11.32 8.03 -21.34
C THR A 117 -9.94 7.68 -21.93
N GLY A 118 -9.07 8.67 -22.09
CA GLY A 118 -7.76 8.50 -22.71
C GLY A 118 -6.97 7.36 -22.06
N ALA A 119 -6.01 6.81 -22.80
CA ALA A 119 -5.22 5.67 -22.35
C ALA A 119 -4.68 5.86 -20.90
N PRO A 120 -4.53 4.79 -20.11
CA PRO A 120 -4.03 4.88 -18.74
C PRO A 120 -2.58 5.38 -18.77
N THR A 121 -2.36 6.61 -18.32
CA THR A 121 -1.04 7.29 -18.30
C THR A 121 -0.79 7.88 -16.93
N LEU A 122 0.46 7.86 -16.48
CA LEU A 122 0.86 8.48 -15.21
C LEU A 122 0.64 9.99 -15.22
N ALA A 123 0.84 10.65 -16.37
CA ALA A 123 0.60 12.09 -16.54
C ALA A 123 -0.82 12.48 -16.08
N ARG A 124 -1.83 11.67 -16.44
CA ARG A 124 -3.23 11.92 -16.05
C ARG A 124 -3.47 11.90 -14.54
N ILE A 125 -2.72 11.06 -13.80
CA ILE A 125 -2.77 11.04 -12.34
C ILE A 125 -2.08 12.29 -11.77
N LEU A 126 -0.90 12.64 -12.29
CA LEU A 126 -0.17 13.84 -11.87
C LEU A 126 -1.01 15.10 -12.09
N ASP A 127 -1.62 15.23 -13.26
CA ASP A 127 -2.43 16.40 -13.61
C ASP A 127 -3.66 16.52 -12.70
N HIS A 128 -4.33 15.41 -12.38
CA HIS A 128 -5.46 15.42 -11.46
C HIS A 128 -5.06 15.85 -10.03
N LEU A 129 -3.90 15.41 -9.55
CA LEU A 129 -3.42 15.71 -8.19
C LEU A 129 -2.82 17.12 -8.07
N THR A 130 -2.36 17.72 -9.17
CA THR A 130 -1.75 19.06 -9.18
C THR A 130 -2.69 20.19 -9.60
N GLU A 131 -3.73 19.90 -10.37
CA GLU A 131 -4.68 20.94 -10.80
C GLU A 131 -5.25 21.64 -9.55
N PRO A 132 -5.40 22.98 -9.54
CA PRO A 132 -6.11 23.66 -8.47
C PRO A 132 -7.58 23.21 -8.49
N THR A 133 -8.17 22.91 -7.33
CA THR A 133 -9.63 22.85 -7.27
C THR A 133 -10.12 24.26 -7.57
N ASP A 134 -10.69 24.48 -8.75
CA ASP A 134 -11.45 25.71 -8.98
C ASP A 134 -12.51 25.78 -7.88
N PRO A 135 -12.49 26.78 -6.98
CA PRO A 135 -13.59 26.96 -6.07
C PRO A 135 -14.82 27.09 -6.95
N ALA A 136 -15.79 26.19 -6.72
CA ALA A 136 -17.03 26.11 -7.46
C ALA A 136 -17.47 27.52 -7.85
N THR A 137 -17.56 27.76 -9.16
CA THR A 137 -18.13 28.99 -9.69
C THR A 137 -19.53 29.12 -9.10
N GLU A 138 -19.65 29.87 -8.01
CA GLU A 138 -20.94 30.39 -7.59
C GLU A 138 -21.52 31.08 -8.83
N PRO A 139 -22.76 30.78 -9.24
CA PRO A 139 -23.39 31.48 -10.34
C PRO A 139 -23.48 32.96 -9.96
N MET A 140 -22.53 33.72 -10.47
CA MET A 140 -22.48 35.17 -10.31
C MET A 140 -23.69 35.75 -11.06
N ASP A 141 -24.69 36.17 -10.29
CA ASP A 141 -25.84 36.93 -10.76
C ASP A 141 -25.35 38.17 -11.56
N PRO A 142 -25.80 38.37 -12.82
CA PRO A 142 -25.42 39.54 -13.58
C PRO A 142 -26.32 40.71 -13.21
N ALA A 143 -25.90 41.54 -12.25
CA ALA A 143 -26.53 42.83 -11.99
C ALA A 143 -25.59 43.99 -12.38
N THR A 144 -25.87 44.56 -13.54
CA THR A 144 -25.19 45.67 -14.20
C THR A 144 -25.59 47.04 -13.60
N GLY A 145 -24.64 47.71 -12.92
CA GLY A 145 -24.30 49.16 -12.92
C GLY A 145 -25.32 50.25 -12.50
N PRO A 146 -24.94 51.56 -12.46
CA PRO A 146 -23.60 52.18 -12.64
C PRO A 146 -23.20 53.25 -11.58
N ALA A 147 -22.02 53.84 -11.80
CA ALA A 147 -21.20 54.72 -10.95
C ALA A 147 -21.65 56.21 -10.78
N GLY A 148 -21.07 56.88 -9.76
CA GLY A 148 -20.98 58.34 -9.59
C GLY A 148 -20.13 58.77 -8.35
N PRO A 149 -19.49 59.97 -8.30
CA PRO A 149 -18.08 60.10 -7.90
C PRO A 149 -17.72 61.08 -6.72
N ALA A 150 -16.44 61.04 -6.31
CA ALA A 150 -15.59 62.04 -5.58
C ALA A 150 -15.99 62.42 -4.13
N GLY A 151 -15.12 62.65 -3.13
CA GLY A 151 -13.71 63.02 -3.02
C GLY A 151 -13.31 63.19 -1.52
N PRO A 152 -12.19 63.85 -1.14
CA PRO A 152 -11.10 63.25 -0.33
C PRO A 152 -10.82 63.93 1.04
N THR A 153 -9.91 63.34 1.85
CA THR A 153 -8.99 63.87 2.92
C THR A 153 -9.00 62.98 4.18
N ALA A 154 -7.95 62.75 4.99
CA ALA A 154 -6.56 63.19 5.06
C ALA A 154 -5.74 62.20 5.93
N THR A 155 -4.43 62.31 5.75
CA THR A 155 -3.23 61.84 6.47
C THR A 155 -3.29 61.86 8.00
N ALA A 156 -2.70 60.85 8.68
CA ALA A 156 -1.70 61.05 9.75
C ALA A 156 -1.09 59.73 10.25
N SER A 157 0.24 59.77 10.31
CA SER A 157 1.20 58.79 10.83
C SER A 157 1.31 58.86 12.35
N GLY A 158 1.69 57.77 13.01
CA GLY A 158 2.07 57.77 14.42
C GLY A 158 2.54 56.41 14.95
N ALA A 159 3.83 56.13 14.80
CA ALA A 159 4.53 55.02 15.43
C ALA A 159 4.64 55.18 16.96
N ALA A 160 4.66 54.07 17.70
CA ALA A 160 5.39 53.96 18.96
C ALA A 160 5.58 52.51 19.40
N LEU A 161 6.76 52.24 19.94
CA LEU A 161 7.33 50.97 20.39
C LEU A 161 6.92 50.63 21.84
N VAL A 162 6.70 49.33 22.11
CA VAL A 162 7.14 48.45 23.24
C VAL A 162 7.85 49.17 24.43
N PRO A 163 7.68 48.81 25.74
CA PRO A 163 7.81 47.45 26.30
C PRO A 163 7.04 47.10 27.61
N VAL A 164 7.20 45.83 28.03
CA VAL A 164 7.54 45.34 29.41
C VAL A 164 6.65 44.18 29.89
N ARG A 165 7.30 43.03 30.09
CA ARG A 165 6.90 41.90 30.97
C ARG A 165 7.38 42.12 32.40
N PRO A 166 6.81 41.40 33.38
CA PRO A 166 7.67 40.50 34.15
C PRO A 166 7.07 39.12 34.46
N ASP A 167 7.89 38.33 35.14
CA ASP A 167 8.02 36.87 35.22
C ASP A 167 7.08 36.09 36.17
N ALA A 168 7.11 34.78 35.93
CA ALA A 168 7.17 33.65 36.88
C ALA A 168 5.95 33.24 37.74
N GLY A 169 5.50 32.01 37.47
CA GLY A 169 5.50 30.92 38.47
C GLY A 169 4.14 30.54 39.06
N THR A 170 3.67 29.32 38.79
CA THR A 170 3.46 28.24 39.79
C THR A 170 2.58 27.12 39.21
N HIS A 171 3.03 25.90 39.49
CA HIS A 171 2.43 24.59 39.19
C HIS A 171 0.98 24.42 39.65
N ALA A 172 0.19 23.67 38.87
CA ALA A 172 -0.79 22.71 39.40
C ALA A 172 -1.11 21.65 38.35
N ASP A 173 -0.63 20.44 38.64
CA ASP A 173 -1.11 19.15 38.16
C ASP A 173 -2.62 19.01 38.44
N THR A 174 -3.42 18.65 37.44
CA THR A 174 -4.64 17.85 37.63
C THR A 174 -5.11 17.29 36.30
N GLY A 175 -5.19 15.97 36.26
CA GLY A 175 -5.46 15.19 35.06
C GLY A 175 -6.75 15.54 34.33
N LEU A 176 -6.67 15.41 33.02
CA LEU A 176 -7.82 15.23 32.17
C LEU A 176 -7.54 14.07 31.21
N THR A 177 -8.44 13.10 31.26
CA THR A 177 -8.63 12.01 30.32
C THR A 177 -8.63 12.54 28.88
N ALA A 178 -7.54 12.28 28.14
CA ALA A 178 -7.64 12.22 26.69
C ALA A 178 -8.02 10.77 26.36
N ALA A 179 -9.30 10.59 26.04
CA ALA A 179 -9.66 9.50 25.16
C ALA A 179 -8.82 9.69 23.89
N ASP A 180 -8.12 8.64 23.52
CA ASP A 180 -7.50 8.49 22.21
C ASP A 180 -8.61 8.79 21.18
N ASP A 181 -8.51 9.93 20.51
CA ASP A 181 -9.42 10.33 19.44
C ASP A 181 -8.88 9.67 18.18
N PRO A 182 -9.52 8.61 17.64
CA PRO A 182 -8.94 7.87 16.54
C PRO A 182 -9.42 8.47 15.21
N ASP A 183 -9.29 9.77 14.97
CA ASP A 183 -9.77 10.37 13.70
C ASP A 183 -9.09 11.70 13.26
N GLU A 184 -8.10 12.26 13.96
CA GLU A 184 -7.53 13.58 13.55
C GLU A 184 -6.33 13.55 12.57
N ASP A 185 -5.69 12.39 12.33
CA ASP A 185 -4.45 12.34 11.51
C ASP A 185 -4.61 11.72 10.11
N ASP A 186 -5.83 11.47 9.65
CA ASP A 186 -6.09 10.75 8.39
C ASP A 186 -6.47 11.63 7.20
N ASP A 187 -6.33 12.97 7.30
CA ASP A 187 -6.66 13.88 6.21
C ASP A 187 -5.62 13.80 5.08
N PRO A 188 -5.97 13.22 3.92
CA PRO A 188 -5.01 13.00 2.84
C PRO A 188 -4.81 14.31 2.05
N GLY A 189 -4.04 15.24 2.59
CA GLY A 189 -3.52 16.38 1.84
C GLY A 189 -4.57 17.22 1.13
N THR A 190 -4.37 17.48 -0.17
CA THR A 190 -5.31 18.27 -0.98
C THR A 190 -6.71 17.64 -1.07
N GLU A 191 -7.75 18.43 -1.29
CA GLU A 191 -9.13 17.93 -1.45
C GLU A 191 -9.26 16.84 -2.53
N ARG A 192 -8.48 16.94 -3.62
CA ARG A 192 -8.46 15.92 -4.68
C ARG A 192 -7.79 14.63 -4.24
N SER A 193 -6.67 14.72 -3.52
CA SER A 193 -6.07 13.57 -2.86
C SER A 193 -7.07 12.89 -1.93
N ALA A 194 -7.86 13.65 -1.18
CA ALA A 194 -8.93 13.12 -0.33
C ALA A 194 -10.05 12.40 -1.06
N LEU A 195 -10.56 13.00 -2.13
CA LEU A 195 -11.59 12.36 -2.95
C LEU A 195 -11.09 11.06 -3.58
N LEU A 196 -9.86 11.05 -4.09
CA LEU A 196 -9.26 9.87 -4.70
C LEU A 196 -8.95 8.77 -3.67
N ALA A 197 -8.41 9.14 -2.52
CA ALA A 197 -8.15 8.24 -1.41
C ALA A 197 -9.44 7.61 -0.87
N ALA A 198 -10.50 8.40 -0.67
CA ALA A 198 -11.80 7.89 -0.23
C ALA A 198 -12.41 6.92 -1.26
N GLY A 199 -12.32 7.24 -2.55
CA GLY A 199 -12.77 6.37 -3.63
C GLY A 199 -12.01 5.03 -3.67
N LEU A 200 -10.70 5.07 -3.49
CA LEU A 200 -9.85 3.88 -3.38
C LEU A 200 -10.18 3.03 -2.16
N SER A 201 -10.29 3.65 -0.97
CA SER A 201 -10.66 2.96 0.27
C SER A 201 -12.00 2.25 0.14
N ALA A 202 -13.00 2.91 -0.45
CA ALA A 202 -14.30 2.30 -0.70
C ALA A 202 -14.22 1.11 -1.68
N GLU A 203 -13.41 1.21 -2.72
CA GLU A 203 -13.24 0.13 -3.70
C GLU A 203 -12.49 -1.07 -3.12
N VAL A 204 -11.42 -0.84 -2.35
CA VAL A 204 -10.68 -1.90 -1.64
C VAL A 204 -11.61 -2.59 -0.64
N ALA A 205 -12.39 -1.85 0.13
CA ALA A 205 -13.34 -2.41 1.08
C ALA A 205 -14.42 -3.28 0.39
N ARG A 206 -14.88 -2.91 -0.82
CA ARG A 206 -15.82 -3.74 -1.59
C ARG A 206 -15.19 -5.06 -2.01
N GLU A 207 -13.97 -5.04 -2.53
CA GLU A 207 -13.27 -6.26 -2.94
C GLU A 207 -12.96 -7.18 -1.77
N GLU A 208 -12.49 -6.63 -0.65
CA GLU A 208 -12.22 -7.41 0.56
C GLU A 208 -13.48 -8.06 1.13
N ASN A 209 -14.65 -7.45 0.94
CA ASN A 209 -15.95 -8.03 1.29
C ASN A 209 -16.47 -9.02 0.25
N ALA A 210 -16.03 -8.92 -1.01
CA ALA A 210 -16.43 -9.82 -2.10
C ALA A 210 -15.67 -11.15 -2.10
N VAL A 211 -14.46 -11.21 -1.52
CA VAL A 211 -13.73 -12.47 -1.31
C VAL A 211 -14.55 -13.35 -0.38
N PRO A 212 -15.04 -14.54 -0.82
CA PRO A 212 -15.83 -15.42 0.01
C PRO A 212 -15.02 -15.84 1.23
N ARG A 213 -15.38 -15.34 2.42
CA ARG A 213 -14.89 -15.87 3.69
C ARG A 213 -15.47 -17.28 3.82
N GLY A 214 -14.71 -18.29 3.36
CA GLY A 214 -14.96 -19.71 3.54
C GLY A 214 -16.44 -20.11 3.54
N ALA A 215 -17.01 -20.35 2.36
CA ALA A 215 -18.34 -20.93 2.23
C ALA A 215 -18.43 -22.22 3.06
N THR A 216 -19.38 -22.23 3.99
CA THR A 216 -19.79 -23.40 4.77
C THR A 216 -20.21 -24.52 3.81
N ALA A 217 -19.40 -25.59 3.75
CA ALA A 217 -19.84 -26.85 3.18
C ALA A 217 -20.84 -27.50 4.16
N ALA A 218 -22.07 -27.00 4.19
CA ALA A 218 -23.18 -27.70 4.80
C ALA A 218 -23.52 -28.92 3.92
N GLY A 219 -23.09 -30.11 4.34
CA GLY A 219 -23.60 -31.36 3.77
C GLY A 219 -22.64 -32.56 3.85
N GLN A 220 -22.84 -33.38 4.89
CA GLN A 220 -22.52 -34.82 5.00
C GLN A 220 -21.15 -35.18 5.61
N SER A 221 -21.21 -35.71 6.84
CA SER A 221 -20.17 -36.44 7.60
C SER A 221 -20.58 -37.92 7.73
N PRO A 222 -19.67 -38.93 7.90
CA PRO A 222 -18.78 -39.07 9.08
C PRO A 222 -17.42 -39.81 8.82
N PRO A 223 -16.58 -40.20 9.83
CA PRO A 223 -16.28 -39.63 11.15
C PRO A 223 -14.78 -39.26 11.38
N ARG A 224 -14.56 -38.19 12.18
CA ARG A 224 -13.42 -37.87 13.09
C ARG A 224 -11.96 -38.03 12.60
N THR A 225 -11.38 -36.91 12.18
CA THR A 225 -10.00 -36.51 12.52
C THR A 225 -10.03 -35.15 13.21
N LEU A 226 -9.19 -34.97 14.24
CA LEU A 226 -9.10 -33.88 15.24
C LEU A 226 -8.95 -32.43 14.75
N TRP A 227 -9.08 -32.18 13.45
CA TRP A 227 -8.95 -30.87 12.82
C TRP A 227 -10.33 -30.47 12.34
N ASP A 228 -11.12 -29.95 13.27
CA ASP A 228 -12.45 -29.46 12.98
C ASP A 228 -12.32 -28.33 11.94
N GLY A 229 -12.95 -28.51 10.77
CA GLY A 229 -13.02 -27.54 9.68
C GLY A 229 -13.95 -26.38 10.02
N GLY A 230 -13.89 -25.91 11.26
CA GLY A 230 -14.53 -24.67 11.69
C GLY A 230 -13.75 -23.51 11.09
N ALA A 231 -14.48 -22.53 10.55
CA ALA A 231 -13.91 -21.25 10.15
C ALA A 231 -13.22 -20.64 11.37
N LEU A 232 -11.90 -20.80 11.45
CA LEU A 232 -11.09 -20.13 12.45
C LEU A 232 -11.26 -18.62 12.24
N PRO A 233 -11.36 -17.83 13.32
CA PRO A 233 -11.49 -16.39 13.18
C PRO A 233 -10.30 -15.87 12.36
N LEU A 234 -10.58 -15.42 11.15
CA LEU A 234 -9.60 -14.84 10.25
C LEU A 234 -9.14 -13.53 10.90
N VAL A 235 -8.01 -13.57 11.60
CA VAL A 235 -7.32 -12.35 12.01
C VAL A 235 -6.92 -11.62 10.73
N PRO A 236 -7.28 -10.33 10.56
CA PRO A 236 -6.86 -9.58 9.39
C PRO A 236 -5.34 -9.60 9.30
N LEU A 237 -4.82 -10.17 8.20
CA LEU A 237 -3.38 -10.30 7.95
C LEU A 237 -2.67 -8.96 7.78
N GLN A 238 -3.42 -7.89 7.56
CA GLN A 238 -2.91 -6.55 7.44
C GLN A 238 -3.60 -5.66 8.47
N PRO A 239 -2.86 -4.78 9.16
CA PRO A 239 -3.49 -3.71 9.92
C PRO A 239 -4.37 -2.87 8.99
N PRO A 240 -5.43 -2.24 9.52
CA PRO A 240 -6.23 -1.32 8.72
C PRO A 240 -5.31 -0.24 8.16
N ARG A 241 -5.30 -0.11 6.83
CA ARG A 241 -4.49 0.90 6.14
C ARG A 241 -5.27 2.20 6.09
N THR A 242 -4.57 3.29 6.33
CA THR A 242 -5.12 4.64 6.21
C THR A 242 -5.44 4.97 4.76
N ALA A 243 -6.35 5.93 4.55
CA ALA A 243 -6.68 6.38 3.19
C ALA A 243 -5.43 6.92 2.45
N ARG A 244 -4.58 7.64 3.19
CA ARG A 244 -3.30 8.18 2.71
C ARG A 244 -2.31 7.08 2.30
N GLU A 245 -2.16 6.03 3.10
CA GLU A 245 -1.31 4.88 2.78
C GLU A 245 -1.78 4.17 1.51
N LEU A 246 -3.11 3.99 1.37
CA LEU A 246 -3.68 3.38 0.18
C LEU A 246 -3.39 4.23 -1.06
N LEU A 247 -3.64 5.54 -1.02
CA LEU A 247 -3.34 6.41 -2.15
C LEU A 247 -1.85 6.38 -2.51
N THR A 248 -0.96 6.48 -1.52
CA THR A 248 0.50 6.39 -1.69
C THR A 248 0.91 5.10 -2.39
N ALA A 249 0.38 3.95 -1.94
CA ALA A 249 0.68 2.66 -2.53
C ALA A 249 0.22 2.57 -4.00
N HIS A 250 -0.98 3.08 -4.32
CA HIS A 250 -1.53 3.03 -5.68
C HIS A 250 -0.79 3.98 -6.64
N VAL A 251 -0.43 5.18 -6.20
CA VAL A 251 0.40 6.09 -6.99
C VAL A 251 1.80 5.51 -7.20
N THR A 252 2.40 4.91 -6.17
CA THR A 252 3.69 4.21 -6.29
C THR A 252 3.62 3.07 -7.30
N ALA A 253 2.57 2.25 -7.25
CA ALA A 253 2.33 1.18 -8.21
C ALA A 253 2.22 1.71 -9.66
N MET A 254 1.53 2.83 -9.86
CA MET A 254 1.41 3.51 -11.15
C MET A 254 2.77 3.98 -11.68
N VAL A 255 3.60 4.57 -10.82
CA VAL A 255 4.96 4.99 -11.16
C VAL A 255 5.83 3.80 -11.53
N CYS A 256 5.77 2.71 -10.77
CA CYS A 256 6.49 1.48 -11.08
C CYS A 256 6.07 0.89 -12.43
N CYS A 257 4.76 0.84 -12.74
CA CYS A 257 4.26 0.38 -14.04
C CYS A 257 4.81 1.24 -15.19
N ALA A 258 4.79 2.58 -15.03
CA ALA A 258 5.33 3.49 -16.02
C ALA A 258 6.85 3.29 -16.22
N ALA A 259 7.59 3.04 -15.16
CA ALA A 259 9.02 2.78 -15.22
C ALA A 259 9.33 1.47 -15.97
N VAL A 260 8.60 0.40 -15.67
CA VAL A 260 8.72 -0.90 -16.36
C VAL A 260 8.43 -0.75 -17.85
N ASP A 261 7.33 -0.08 -18.19
CA ASP A 261 6.85 0.00 -19.58
C ASP A 261 7.64 0.99 -20.45
N THR A 262 8.30 2.00 -19.86
CA THR A 262 8.90 3.11 -20.62
C THR A 262 10.40 3.28 -20.46
N ALA A 263 10.97 2.82 -19.34
CA ALA A 263 12.39 2.97 -19.01
C ALA A 263 13.11 1.62 -18.85
N GLY A 264 12.41 0.49 -19.07
CA GLY A 264 13.00 -0.85 -18.93
C GLY A 264 13.35 -1.19 -17.48
N ALA A 265 12.65 -0.60 -16.51
CA ALA A 265 12.77 -0.98 -15.12
C ALA A 265 12.30 -2.42 -14.91
N VAL A 266 12.82 -3.07 -13.89
CA VAL A 266 12.49 -4.47 -13.58
C VAL A 266 11.84 -4.55 -12.19
N PRO A 267 10.70 -5.25 -12.03
CA PRO A 267 10.15 -5.53 -10.72
C PRO A 267 11.13 -6.43 -9.95
N ALA A 268 11.33 -6.13 -8.68
CA ALA A 268 12.16 -6.90 -7.79
C ALA A 268 11.50 -7.05 -6.43
N LEU A 269 12.16 -7.81 -5.58
CA LEU A 269 11.69 -8.07 -4.25
C LEU A 269 12.84 -8.02 -3.24
N ASP A 270 12.72 -7.09 -2.31
CA ASP A 270 13.54 -7.02 -1.11
C ASP A 270 12.82 -7.78 0.03
N TRP A 271 13.53 -8.62 0.76
CA TRP A 271 12.92 -9.42 1.84
C TRP A 271 12.59 -8.58 3.08
N LEU A 272 13.31 -7.46 3.28
CA LEU A 272 13.09 -6.54 4.39
C LEU A 272 12.03 -5.50 4.04
N ASP A 273 12.15 -4.92 2.85
CA ASP A 273 11.33 -3.78 2.43
C ASP A 273 10.15 -4.16 1.53
N GLY A 274 10.12 -5.39 1.01
CA GLY A 274 9.08 -5.88 0.12
C GLY A 274 9.31 -5.49 -1.35
N PRO A 275 8.24 -5.29 -2.14
CA PRO A 275 8.32 -4.93 -3.56
C PRO A 275 9.26 -3.76 -3.82
N SER A 276 10.20 -3.93 -4.76
CA SER A 276 11.18 -2.90 -5.11
C SER A 276 11.31 -2.78 -6.62
N LEU A 277 11.70 -1.59 -7.09
CA LEU A 277 11.90 -1.30 -8.50
C LEU A 277 13.40 -1.21 -8.78
N LEU A 278 13.89 -1.93 -9.80
CA LEU A 278 15.27 -1.81 -10.27
C LEU A 278 15.33 -0.97 -11.53
N LEU A 279 16.12 0.10 -11.49
CA LEU A 279 16.46 0.96 -12.63
C LEU A 279 17.94 0.76 -12.95
N HIS A 280 18.26 0.31 -14.16
CA HIS A 280 19.64 0.02 -14.59
C HIS A 280 20.36 -0.99 -13.66
N GLY A 281 19.61 -1.90 -13.03
CA GLY A 281 20.15 -2.89 -12.09
C GLY A 281 20.33 -2.39 -10.64
N GLU A 282 20.08 -1.11 -10.38
CA GLU A 282 20.12 -0.52 -9.05
C GLU A 282 18.72 -0.28 -8.50
N ARG A 283 18.57 -0.38 -7.18
CA ARG A 283 17.28 -0.12 -6.52
C ARG A 283 16.93 1.36 -6.60
N ALA A 284 15.73 1.65 -7.09
CA ALA A 284 15.15 2.98 -7.02
C ALA A 284 14.92 3.37 -5.54
N ALA A 285 15.71 4.32 -5.05
CA ALA A 285 15.56 4.90 -3.72
C ALA A 285 14.69 6.17 -3.77
N ASP A 286 14.24 6.61 -2.59
CA ASP A 286 13.60 7.91 -2.37
C ASP A 286 12.32 8.17 -3.20
N LEU A 287 11.61 7.12 -3.62
CA LEU A 287 10.34 7.27 -4.34
C LEU A 287 9.21 7.71 -3.41
N THR A 288 9.10 7.07 -2.23
CA THR A 288 8.06 7.36 -1.24
C THR A 288 7.97 8.85 -0.87
N PRO A 289 9.05 9.55 -0.45
CA PRO A 289 8.94 10.97 -0.10
C PRO A 289 8.50 11.86 -1.27
N ARG A 290 8.84 11.50 -2.53
CA ARG A 290 8.40 12.25 -3.72
C ARG A 290 6.92 12.06 -4.01
N VAL A 291 6.41 10.85 -3.78
CA VAL A 291 4.97 10.55 -3.90
C VAL A 291 4.18 11.23 -2.78
N LEU A 292 4.72 11.30 -1.57
CA LEU A 292 4.09 12.01 -0.46
C LEU A 292 3.98 13.52 -0.72
N SER A 293 5.03 14.18 -1.23
CA SER A 293 4.94 15.61 -1.61
C SER A 293 3.84 15.87 -2.65
N LEU A 294 3.67 14.96 -3.63
CA LEU A 294 2.55 15.04 -4.57
C LEU A 294 1.18 14.90 -3.89
N ILE A 295 1.03 13.95 -2.97
CA ILE A 295 -0.26 13.65 -2.34
C ILE A 295 -0.65 14.71 -1.31
N GLU A 296 0.31 15.09 -0.46
CA GLU A 296 0.11 15.95 0.70
C GLU A 296 0.08 17.43 0.28
N GLU A 297 1.00 17.84 -0.60
CA GLU A 297 1.18 19.25 -0.98
C GLU A 297 0.64 19.56 -2.39
N GLY A 298 0.31 18.55 -3.18
CA GLY A 298 -0.05 18.72 -4.59
C GLY A 298 1.15 19.05 -5.48
N ASP A 299 2.38 19.01 -4.97
CA ASP A 299 3.59 19.38 -5.71
C ASP A 299 4.13 18.18 -6.51
N PRO A 300 4.06 18.21 -7.85
CA PRO A 300 4.60 17.13 -8.67
C PRO A 300 6.10 17.30 -8.95
N GLY A 301 6.73 18.42 -8.57
CA GLY A 301 8.10 18.79 -8.93
C GLY A 301 9.13 17.70 -8.58
N PRO A 302 9.24 17.29 -7.31
CA PRO A 302 10.21 16.27 -6.90
C PRO A 302 10.04 14.94 -7.64
N LEU A 303 8.81 14.56 -7.96
CA LEU A 303 8.51 13.33 -8.69
C LEU A 303 8.80 13.48 -10.19
N ARG A 304 8.41 14.59 -10.82
CA ARG A 304 8.67 14.87 -12.24
C ARG A 304 10.16 14.95 -12.55
N ASP A 305 10.95 15.58 -11.68
CA ASP A 305 12.41 15.65 -11.83
C ASP A 305 13.06 14.27 -11.76
N TRP A 306 12.58 13.41 -10.85
CA TRP A 306 13.03 12.03 -10.74
C TRP A 306 12.66 11.20 -11.97
N LEU A 307 11.41 11.29 -12.44
CA LEU A 307 10.93 10.61 -13.64
C LEU A 307 11.77 11.00 -14.88
N ALA A 308 12.05 12.30 -15.04
CA ALA A 308 12.86 12.81 -16.13
C ALA A 308 14.31 12.29 -16.07
N THR A 309 14.92 12.29 -14.88
CA THR A 309 16.28 11.77 -14.66
C THR A 309 16.36 10.27 -14.94
N ALA A 310 15.33 9.52 -14.57
CA ALA A 310 15.22 8.09 -14.81
C ALA A 310 14.81 7.72 -16.26
N GLY A 311 14.50 8.70 -17.10
CA GLY A 311 14.04 8.47 -18.49
C GLY A 311 12.61 7.91 -18.60
N ILE A 312 11.83 7.99 -17.52
CA ILE A 312 10.46 7.49 -17.46
C ILE A 312 9.53 8.48 -18.16
N ARG A 313 8.63 7.97 -19.02
CA ARG A 313 7.76 8.77 -19.89
C ARG A 313 6.32 8.74 -19.37
N PRO A 314 5.90 9.67 -18.49
CA PRO A 314 4.60 9.62 -17.83
C PRO A 314 3.40 9.72 -18.79
N GLU A 315 3.61 10.29 -19.97
CA GLU A 315 2.60 10.49 -21.01
C GLU A 315 2.34 9.24 -21.86
N LYS A 316 3.20 8.21 -21.78
CA LYS A 316 3.00 6.98 -22.53
C LYS A 316 1.96 6.08 -21.85
N PRO A 317 1.10 5.40 -22.64
CA PRO A 317 0.13 4.47 -22.08
C PRO A 317 0.86 3.30 -21.41
N ILE A 318 0.41 2.94 -20.22
CA ILE A 318 0.87 1.74 -19.52
C ILE A 318 -0.04 0.55 -19.84
N ARG A 319 0.52 -0.65 -19.77
CA ARG A 319 -0.25 -1.89 -19.93
C ARG A 319 -0.89 -2.23 -18.60
N LEU A 320 -2.22 -2.27 -18.58
CA LEU A 320 -2.98 -2.79 -17.45
C LEU A 320 -3.33 -4.26 -17.69
N VAL A 321 -3.59 -5.01 -16.61
CA VAL A 321 -4.02 -6.42 -16.65
C VAL A 321 -5.52 -6.53 -16.86
#